data_AF-F4G6F9-F1
#
_entry.id   AF-F4G6F9-F1
#
_cell.length_a   1.000
_cell.length_b   1.000
_cell.length_c   1.000
_cell.angle_alpha   90.00
_cell.angle_beta   90.00
_cell.angle_gamma   90.00
#
_symmetry.space_group_name_H-M   'P 1'
#
loop_
_entity.id
_entity.type
_entity.pdbx_description
1 polymer ?
#
loop_
_entity_poly.entity_id
_entity_poly.type
_entity_poly.pdbx_seq_one_letter_code
_entity_poly.pdbx_strand_id
1 'polypeptide(L)'
;MFNPSGVFRSRQGVVLPVFNHQEMPMSLAFASAPLSAEQARAESIGYQALAYVGKRLPLQVLCSAAGHYIGTADADGPVSRESVSYFRSHHAAEHALQTGRWQQRLHP
;
A
#
# COMPACT_ATOMS: atom_id res chain seq x y z
N MET A 1 -16.86 59.83 -36.37
CA MET A 1 -18.10 59.11 -35.98
C MET A 1 -18.07 57.74 -36.65
N PHE A 2 -18.38 56.68 -35.92
CA PHE A 2 -18.58 55.28 -36.36
C PHE A 2 -17.36 54.37 -36.61
N ASN A 3 -17.09 53.55 -35.59
CA ASN A 3 -16.72 52.13 -35.68
C ASN A 3 -18.03 51.34 -35.96
N PRO A 4 -18.07 50.21 -36.69
CA PRO A 4 -17.70 48.90 -36.11
C PRO A 4 -17.17 47.82 -37.10
N SER A 5 -16.28 46.97 -36.57
CA SER A 5 -16.29 45.49 -36.63
C SER A 5 -16.09 44.68 -37.93
N GLY A 6 -15.21 43.67 -37.81
CA GLY A 6 -15.09 42.49 -38.69
C GLY A 6 -14.05 42.69 -39.80
N VAL A 7 -13.11 41.80 -40.11
CA VAL A 7 -13.23 40.34 -40.21
C VAL A 7 -11.84 39.71 -40.07
N PHE A 8 -11.83 38.57 -39.39
CA PHE A 8 -10.73 37.63 -39.24
C PHE A 8 -10.11 37.20 -40.58
N ARG A 9 -8.78 37.15 -40.64
CA ARG A 9 -8.11 36.15 -41.49
C ARG A 9 -6.77 35.69 -40.93
N SER A 10 -6.60 34.38 -41.04
CA SER A 10 -5.35 33.63 -41.14
C SER A 10 -4.46 33.56 -39.92
N ARG A 11 -4.55 32.43 -39.19
CA ARG A 11 -3.36 31.69 -38.74
C ARG A 11 -3.63 30.18 -38.76
N GLN A 12 -2.84 29.46 -39.56
CA GLN A 12 -2.39 28.08 -39.33
C GLN A 12 -2.36 27.79 -37.81
N GLY A 13 -2.97 26.73 -37.30
CA GLY A 13 -2.72 25.35 -37.70
C GLY A 13 -1.60 24.80 -36.81
N VAL A 14 -1.99 23.95 -35.86
CA VAL A 14 -1.24 22.94 -35.09
C VAL A 14 -1.63 22.98 -33.60
N VAL A 15 -2.70 22.23 -33.36
CA VAL A 15 -3.03 21.40 -32.19
C VAL A 15 -2.17 21.53 -30.93
N LEU A 16 -2.77 22.09 -29.89
CA LEU A 16 -2.43 21.79 -28.50
C LEU A 16 -2.97 20.38 -28.17
N PRO A 17 -2.19 19.45 -27.60
CA PRO A 17 -2.78 18.30 -26.96
C PRO A 17 -3.46 18.76 -25.67
N VAL A 18 -4.78 18.90 -25.74
CA VAL A 18 -5.66 18.79 -24.58
C VAL A 18 -5.44 17.39 -24.02
N PHE A 19 -4.60 17.27 -22.97
CA PHE A 19 -4.55 16.05 -22.18
C PHE A 19 -5.74 16.08 -21.21
N ASN A 20 -6.91 15.79 -21.77
CA ASN A 20 -8.09 15.41 -21.01
C ASN A 20 -8.56 14.05 -21.52
N HIS A 21 -7.80 13.01 -21.18
CA HIS A 21 -8.33 11.67 -21.12
C HIS A 21 -8.74 11.43 -19.66
N GLN A 22 -10.04 11.61 -19.43
CA GLN A 22 -10.70 10.88 -18.39
C GLN A 22 -10.57 9.39 -18.73
N GLU A 23 -9.68 8.68 -18.05
CA GLU A 23 -9.72 7.23 -18.03
C GLU A 23 -10.36 6.83 -16.70
N MET A 24 -11.68 6.98 -16.66
CA MET A 24 -12.51 6.36 -15.64
C MET A 24 -12.45 4.82 -15.81
N PRO A 25 -12.55 4.08 -14.70
CA PRO A 25 -11.74 2.91 -14.41
C PRO A 25 -12.18 1.66 -15.17
N MET A 26 -11.22 0.97 -15.79
CA MET A 26 -11.40 -0.39 -16.30
C MET A 26 -11.41 -1.37 -15.12
N SER A 27 -12.56 -1.43 -14.47
CA SER A 27 -12.96 -2.51 -13.57
C SER A 27 -13.26 -3.76 -14.40
N LEU A 28 -12.28 -4.65 -14.61
CA LEU A 28 -12.53 -6.02 -15.08
C LEU A 28 -11.33 -6.95 -14.85
N ALA A 29 -11.01 -7.16 -13.57
CA ALA A 29 -10.64 -8.48 -13.05
C ALA A 29 -10.73 -8.43 -11.52
N PHE A 30 -11.90 -8.77 -10.97
CA PHE A 30 -11.99 -9.28 -9.60
C PHE A 30 -11.38 -10.69 -9.58
N ALA A 31 -10.10 -10.76 -9.92
CA ALA A 31 -9.25 -11.92 -9.72
C ALA A 31 -8.19 -11.42 -8.74
N SER A 32 -8.60 -11.37 -7.46
CA SER A 32 -7.77 -11.41 -6.26
C SER A 32 -6.26 -11.18 -6.52
N ALA A 33 -5.86 -9.96 -6.88
CA ALA A 33 -4.45 -9.64 -6.91
C ALA A 33 -3.92 -9.85 -5.48
N PRO A 34 -2.79 -10.57 -5.29
CA PRO A 34 -2.24 -10.76 -3.95
C PRO A 34 -2.02 -9.38 -3.34
N LEU A 35 -2.58 -9.15 -2.15
CA LEU A 35 -2.43 -7.87 -1.45
C LEU A 35 -0.93 -7.55 -1.38
N SER A 36 -0.52 -6.41 -1.93
CA SER A 36 0.87 -5.96 -1.82
C SER A 36 1.26 -5.80 -0.35
N ALA A 37 2.54 -6.03 -0.05
CA ALA A 37 3.10 -5.83 1.29
C ALA A 37 2.71 -4.49 1.94
N GLU A 38 2.72 -3.42 1.16
CA GLU A 38 2.35 -2.08 1.63
C GLU A 38 0.86 -1.95 1.93
N GLN A 39 0.00 -2.59 1.14
CA GLN A 39 -1.44 -2.62 1.37
C GLN A 39 -1.79 -3.42 2.61
N ALA A 40 -1.17 -4.59 2.78
CA ALA A 40 -1.32 -5.41 3.98
C ALA A 40 -0.91 -4.61 5.23
N ARG A 41 0.20 -3.87 5.16
CA ARG A 41 0.61 -2.96 6.24
C ARG A 41 -0.40 -1.84 6.48
N ALA A 42 -0.88 -1.17 5.44
CA ALA A 42 -1.86 -0.09 5.55
C ALA A 42 -3.18 -0.57 6.17
N GLU A 43 -3.59 -1.80 5.84
CA GLU A 43 -4.75 -2.47 6.44
C GLU A 43 -4.44 -3.12 7.80
N SER A 44 -3.19 -3.00 8.30
CA SER A 44 -2.71 -3.62 9.53
C SER A 44 -2.96 -5.13 9.61
N ILE A 45 -2.76 -5.84 8.50
CA ILE A 45 -2.86 -7.29 8.38
C ILE A 45 -1.52 -7.93 7.98
N GLY A 46 -1.31 -9.20 8.35
CA GLY A 46 -0.11 -9.96 7.98
C GLY A 46 -0.07 -10.29 6.50
N TYR A 47 0.95 -9.78 5.81
CA TYR A 47 1.24 -10.11 4.41
C TYR A 47 1.66 -11.58 4.29
N GLN A 48 2.59 -12.05 5.13
CA GLN A 48 3.05 -13.44 5.07
C GLN A 48 2.00 -14.42 5.60
N ALA A 49 1.24 -14.04 6.63
CA ALA A 49 0.10 -14.84 7.10
C ALA A 49 -0.92 -15.06 5.97
N LEU A 50 -1.21 -14.03 5.17
CA LEU A 50 -2.11 -14.17 4.03
C LEU A 50 -1.47 -14.96 2.89
N ALA A 51 -0.21 -14.66 2.53
CA ALA A 51 0.46 -15.24 1.38
C ALA A 51 0.78 -16.74 1.55
N TYR A 52 1.20 -17.16 2.75
CA TYR A 52 1.67 -18.53 3.00
C TYR A 52 0.68 -19.37 3.82
N VAL A 53 -0.12 -18.76 4.69
CA VAL A 53 -1.09 -19.48 5.54
C VAL A 53 -2.52 -19.30 5.03
N GLY A 54 -2.79 -18.29 4.20
CA GLY A 54 -4.14 -17.97 3.72
C GLY A 54 -5.03 -17.31 4.78
N LYS A 55 -4.46 -16.86 5.90
CA LYS A 55 -5.21 -16.25 7.02
C LYS A 55 -5.02 -14.73 7.02
N ARG A 56 -6.13 -13.98 7.06
CA ARG A 56 -6.11 -12.53 7.33
C ARG A 56 -6.07 -12.29 8.83
N LEU A 57 -4.88 -12.10 9.37
CA LEU A 57 -4.67 -11.85 10.80
C LEU A 57 -4.12 -10.44 11.02
N PRO A 58 -4.52 -9.75 12.11
CA PRO A 58 -4.04 -8.42 12.40
C PRO A 58 -2.56 -8.44 12.81
N LEU A 59 -1.84 -7.39 12.40
CA LEU A 59 -0.47 -7.16 12.84
C LEU A 59 -0.45 -6.83 14.34
N GLN A 60 0.50 -7.44 15.04
CA GLN A 60 0.70 -7.22 16.47
C GLN A 60 2.17 -7.44 16.82
N VAL A 61 2.58 -6.93 17.98
CA VAL A 61 3.91 -7.18 18.53
C VAL A 61 3.92 -8.55 19.20
N LEU A 62 4.90 -9.36 18.83
CA LEU A 62 5.16 -10.69 19.39
C LEU A 62 6.57 -10.75 19.96
N CYS A 63 6.83 -11.74 20.81
CA CYS A 63 8.11 -11.93 21.46
C CYS A 63 8.63 -13.35 21.26
N SER A 64 9.94 -13.49 21.10
CA SER A 64 10.66 -14.75 21.02
C SER A 64 11.97 -14.65 21.81
N ALA A 65 12.70 -15.75 21.92
CA ALA A 65 14.04 -15.76 22.52
C ALA A 65 15.02 -14.77 21.84
N ALA A 66 14.81 -14.44 20.57
CA ALA A 66 15.64 -13.47 19.83
C ALA A 66 15.24 -12.00 20.06
N GLY A 67 14.13 -11.74 20.76
CA GLY A 67 13.59 -10.41 21.00
C GLY A 67 12.16 -10.23 20.46
N HIS A 68 11.74 -8.96 20.37
CA HIS A 68 10.40 -8.59 19.93
C HIS A 68 10.35 -8.41 18.42
N TYR A 69 9.22 -8.68 17.80
CA TYR A 69 9.04 -8.53 16.35
C TYR A 69 7.59 -8.20 16.04
N ILE A 70 7.34 -7.71 14.83
CA ILE A 70 5.99 -7.49 14.34
C ILE A 70 5.58 -8.75 13.58
N GLY A 71 4.43 -9.31 13.92
CA GLY A 71 3.95 -10.53 13.33
C GLY A 71 2.44 -10.65 13.43
N THR A 72 1.95 -11.86 13.24
CA THR A 72 0.54 -12.21 13.47
C THR A 72 0.46 -13.42 14.38
N ALA A 73 -0.62 -13.49 15.15
CA ALA A 73 -0.93 -14.63 15.99
C ALA A 73 -2.44 -14.92 15.92
N ASP A 74 -2.78 -16.18 16.11
CA ASP A 74 -4.15 -16.65 16.31
C ASP A 74 -4.28 -17.32 17.69
N ALA A 75 -5.37 -18.06 17.92
CA ALA A 75 -5.63 -18.73 19.19
C ALA A 75 -4.59 -19.82 19.53
N ASP A 76 -3.91 -20.38 18.52
CA ASP A 76 -2.91 -21.43 18.68
C ASP A 76 -1.49 -20.87 18.85
N GLY A 77 -1.30 -19.57 18.59
CA GLY A 77 -0.05 -18.85 18.84
C GLY A 77 0.46 -18.05 17.64
N PRO A 78 1.77 -17.75 17.55
CA PRO A 78 2.33 -16.95 16.47
C PRO A 78 2.26 -17.69 15.13
N VAL A 79 1.64 -17.05 14.14
CA VAL A 79 1.40 -17.60 12.79
C VAL A 79 2.49 -17.17 11.81
N SER A 80 2.95 -15.92 11.91
CA SER A 80 3.91 -15.36 10.96
C SER A 80 4.78 -14.26 11.58
N ARG A 81 6.01 -14.12 11.06
CA ARG A 81 6.91 -12.99 11.31
C ARG A 81 6.89 -12.03 10.13
N GLU A 82 6.29 -10.87 10.33
CA GLU A 82 6.09 -9.86 9.30
C GLU A 82 7.26 -8.88 9.23
N SER A 83 7.94 -8.56 10.34
CA SER A 83 9.15 -7.73 10.31
C SER A 83 10.41 -8.51 9.95
N VAL A 84 11.31 -7.88 9.18
CA VAL A 84 12.68 -8.41 8.94
C VAL A 84 13.51 -8.36 10.23
N SER A 85 13.43 -7.24 10.94
CA SER A 85 14.23 -6.98 12.13
C SER A 85 13.52 -7.40 13.42
N TYR A 86 14.32 -7.74 14.41
CA TYR A 86 13.92 -7.82 15.81
C TYR A 86 14.15 -6.47 16.51
N PHE A 87 13.35 -6.19 17.53
CA PHE A 87 13.41 -5.01 18.37
C PHE A 87 13.84 -5.40 19.79
N ARG A 88 14.59 -4.50 20.43
CA ARG A 88 15.12 -4.75 21.79
C ARG A 88 14.05 -4.76 22.87
N SER A 89 12.90 -4.12 22.64
CA SER A 89 11.81 -4.04 23.62
C SER A 89 10.44 -4.04 22.93
N HIS A 90 9.41 -4.44 23.67
CA HIS A 90 8.02 -4.37 23.22
C HIS A 90 7.65 -2.97 22.75
N HIS A 91 7.97 -1.95 23.56
CA HIS A 91 7.69 -0.55 23.22
C HIS A 91 8.34 -0.11 21.89
N ALA A 92 9.56 -0.55 21.60
CA ALA A 92 10.22 -0.23 20.34
C ALA A 92 9.53 -0.89 19.13
N ALA A 93 9.08 -2.14 19.28
CA ALA A 93 8.32 -2.84 18.25
C ALA A 93 6.95 -2.21 18.04
N GLU A 94 6.26 -1.85 19.13
CA GLU A 94 4.94 -1.22 19.13
C GLU A 94 5.00 0.16 18.45
N HIS A 95 5.97 0.99 18.84
CA HIS A 95 6.20 2.28 18.20
C HIS A 95 6.52 2.10 16.72
N ALA A 96 7.33 1.10 16.35
CA ALA A 96 7.60 0.80 14.95
C ALA A 96 6.32 0.41 14.20
N LEU A 97 5.49 -0.47 14.77
CA LEU A 97 4.22 -0.89 14.21
C LEU A 97 3.30 0.32 13.94
N GLN A 98 3.09 1.15 14.96
CA GLN A 98 2.22 2.33 14.90
C GLN A 98 2.72 3.39 13.92
N THR A 99 4.03 3.65 13.89
CA THR A 99 4.62 4.67 13.00
C THR A 99 4.92 4.16 11.61
N GLY A 100 4.73 2.86 11.36
CA GLY A 100 5.22 2.24 10.14
C GLY A 100 6.74 2.40 9.98
N ARG A 101 7.53 2.31 11.05
CA ARG A 101 9.01 2.37 10.99
C ARG A 101 9.65 0.99 11.11
N TRP A 102 9.20 0.07 10.27
CA TRP A 102 9.72 -1.30 10.16
C TRP A 102 9.64 -1.80 8.72
N GLN A 103 10.50 -2.74 8.35
CA GLN A 103 10.52 -3.31 7.00
C GLN A 103 9.78 -4.64 6.96
N GLN A 104 8.88 -4.76 5.97
CA GLN A 104 8.16 -6.00 5.71
C GLN A 104 9.13 -7.09 5.23
N ARG A 105 8.98 -8.26 5.81
CA ARG A 105 9.64 -9.48 5.37
C ARG A 105 8.87 -10.04 4.18
N LEU A 106 9.50 -10.07 3.01
CA LEU A 106 8.88 -10.55 1.77
C LEU A 106 8.99 -12.08 1.59
N HIS A 107 9.98 -12.70 2.24
CA HIS A 107 10.30 -14.12 2.10
C HIS A 107 10.35 -14.78 3.50
N PRO A 108 9.85 -16.03 3.66
CA PRO A 108 9.74 -16.72 4.95
C PRO A 108 11.08 -17.12 5.56
#